data_AF-A0A4R5L276-F1
#
_entry.id   AF-A0A4R5L276-F1
#
_cell.length_a   1.000
_cell.length_b   1.000
_cell.length_c   1.000
_cell.angle_alpha   90.00
_cell.angle_beta   90.00
_cell.angle_gamma   90.00
#
_symmetry.space_group_name_H-M   'P 1'
#
loop_
_entity.id
_entity.type
_entity.pdbx_description
1 polymer ?
#
loop_
_entity_poly.entity_id
_entity_poly.type
_entity_poly.pdbx_seq_one_letter_code
_entity_poly.pdbx_strand_id
1 'polypeptide(L)'
;MSHPTSSDVRFEALPNPRGGTVPFAHGALAQALAALEEQRDVARPLRQAARTLHDAGWLAASRFADTLLLASPLALAAPVPVEPPPGLPARPLHAPEEAQGAEFRVLFSQALKELVAALERRNLRELACSPALFARQHALVAALAEHVPGIALAYEDVALQGRPLAPATLHPQPAQRFGQVRARFEQALLHALKSHVGNGSRAASALGLAAFDEMDACMAELSSPDPYDFWRLAAACARALRRGVASWGDEGVRRLYARCNLLIGEHAHGLRFAPQTLVRSTLALLWRDYALFGAAAEDTADVDLLHDYGLTVEWHIAGTQASEALWEAGSAQAGALAARVAPTRELGALVVNGNAYEDFLQTADAAMIALGTHSRTLTMRGAGGAAEPADALVAAEAAYRIGAAAWALGLGHVGQLADALGLAWRRTAHAATLATLEAKGAPSVQPPGAEAIEHASEALRAMLHKVAAGIAQPDATPAVRGLAAAIVSGVAQTAAQTTAH
;
A
#
# COMPACT_ATOMS: atom_id res chain seq x y z
N MET A 1 -11.31 38.33 13.50
CA MET A 1 -11.25 37.13 14.38
C MET A 1 -10.95 35.96 13.47
N SER A 2 -9.68 35.59 13.42
CA SER A 2 -9.07 34.72 12.43
C SER A 2 -9.21 33.28 12.89
N HIS A 3 -9.83 32.43 12.07
CA HIS A 3 -9.81 30.99 12.28
C HIS A 3 -8.37 30.48 12.10
N PRO A 4 -7.82 29.68 13.03
CA PRO A 4 -6.57 29.00 12.79
C PRO A 4 -6.81 27.90 11.75
N THR A 5 -6.09 28.05 10.64
CA THR A 5 -5.90 27.11 9.55
C THR A 5 -5.50 25.73 10.07
N SER A 6 -6.07 24.68 9.47
CA SER A 6 -5.65 23.30 9.69
C SER A 6 -4.13 23.21 9.55
N SER A 7 -3.50 22.66 10.57
CA SER A 7 -2.08 22.39 10.69
C SER A 7 -1.46 21.95 9.36
N ASP A 8 -0.64 22.84 8.78
CA ASP A 8 0.47 22.50 7.90
C ASP A 8 1.38 21.52 8.65
N VAL A 9 1.09 20.23 8.58
CA VAL A 9 2.09 19.22 8.90
C VAL A 9 2.85 18.94 7.62
N ARG A 10 3.86 19.76 7.35
CA ARG A 10 4.93 19.40 6.42
C ARG A 10 5.70 18.23 7.03
N PHE A 11 5.28 17.01 6.69
CA PHE A 11 6.08 15.81 6.91
C PHE A 11 7.26 15.83 5.93
N GLU A 12 8.38 16.42 6.35
CA GLU A 12 9.67 16.38 5.65
C GLU A 12 10.58 15.30 6.25
N ALA A 13 10.52 14.11 5.63
CA ALA A 13 11.62 13.14 5.58
C ALA A 13 11.37 12.18 4.38
N LEU A 14 12.01 12.48 3.26
CA LEU A 14 12.28 11.64 2.07
C LEU A 14 13.46 12.33 1.40
N PRO A 15 14.53 11.69 0.87
CA PRO A 15 14.59 10.48 0.00
C PRO A 15 14.89 9.11 0.68
N ASN A 16 15.10 7.95 0.03
CA ASN A 16 15.42 7.56 -1.37
C ASN A 16 14.74 6.20 -1.75
N PRO A 17 14.18 6.07 -2.96
CA PRO A 17 14.82 5.13 -3.87
C PRO A 17 15.19 5.77 -5.21
N ARG A 18 16.29 5.26 -5.78
CA ARG A 18 16.94 5.70 -7.03
C ARG A 18 16.13 5.27 -8.27
N GLY A 19 14.81 5.42 -8.21
CA GLY A 19 13.86 4.95 -9.20
C GLY A 19 14.11 5.55 -10.57
N GLY A 20 13.68 4.82 -11.59
CA GLY A 20 13.60 5.34 -12.94
C GLY A 20 12.59 6.48 -13.04
N THR A 21 12.70 7.23 -14.13
CA THR A 21 11.70 8.24 -14.50
C THR A 21 10.83 7.70 -15.62
N VAL A 22 9.63 8.28 -15.80
CA VAL A 22 8.76 8.00 -16.95
C VAL A 22 8.63 9.28 -17.77
N PRO A 23 9.61 9.65 -18.62
CA PRO A 23 9.66 10.98 -19.26
C PRO A 23 8.42 11.30 -20.08
N PHE A 24 7.85 10.31 -20.76
CA PHE A 24 6.62 10.49 -21.53
C PHE A 24 5.41 10.81 -20.64
N ALA A 25 5.33 10.25 -19.43
CA ALA A 25 4.29 10.62 -18.46
C ALA A 25 4.49 12.04 -17.94
N HIS A 26 5.73 12.42 -17.59
CA HIS A 26 6.05 13.79 -17.16
C HIS A 26 5.68 14.81 -18.25
N GLY A 27 6.09 14.57 -19.50
CA GLY A 27 5.76 15.44 -20.62
C GLY A 27 4.25 15.54 -20.86
N ALA A 28 3.53 14.43 -20.77
CA ALA A 28 2.07 14.42 -20.91
C ALA A 28 1.37 15.20 -19.77
N LEU A 29 1.80 15.05 -18.52
CA LEU A 29 1.23 15.81 -17.40
C LEU A 29 1.55 17.31 -17.48
N ALA A 30 2.75 17.67 -17.94
CA ALA A 30 3.11 19.06 -18.21
C ALA A 30 2.22 19.66 -19.32
N GLN A 31 1.93 18.89 -20.38
CA GLN A 31 0.98 19.29 -21.41
C GLN A 31 -0.44 19.44 -20.86
N ALA A 32 -0.88 18.57 -19.94
CA ALA A 32 -2.18 18.71 -19.28
C ALA A 32 -2.26 19.99 -18.43
N LEU A 33 -1.18 20.35 -17.73
CA LEU A 33 -1.11 21.61 -16.97
C LEU A 33 -1.23 22.84 -17.90
N ALA A 34 -0.45 22.86 -18.98
CA ALA A 34 -0.52 23.94 -19.96
C ALA A 34 -1.90 24.04 -20.62
N ALA A 35 -2.49 22.90 -21.01
CA ALA A 35 -3.83 22.86 -21.59
C ALA A 35 -4.90 23.36 -20.62
N LEU A 36 -4.77 23.08 -19.31
CA LEU A 36 -5.68 23.59 -18.30
C LEU A 36 -5.62 25.12 -18.19
N GLU A 37 -4.42 25.70 -18.25
CA GLU A 37 -4.21 27.16 -18.22
C GLU A 37 -4.80 27.83 -19.47
N GLU A 38 -4.59 27.23 -20.64
CA GLU A 38 -5.08 27.71 -21.93
C GLU A 38 -6.56 27.37 -22.21
N GLN A 39 -7.27 26.72 -21.28
CA GLN A 39 -8.65 26.22 -21.45
C GLN A 39 -8.82 25.31 -22.69
N ARG A 40 -7.83 24.45 -22.95
CA ARG A 40 -7.83 23.44 -24.03
C ARG A 40 -8.15 22.04 -23.49
N ASP A 41 -8.23 21.08 -24.40
CA ASP A 41 -8.47 19.67 -24.05
C ASP A 41 -7.32 19.08 -23.18
N VAL A 42 -7.63 18.83 -21.91
CA VAL A 42 -6.74 18.16 -20.95
C VAL A 42 -6.88 16.63 -20.98
N ALA A 43 -7.95 16.09 -21.56
CA ALA A 43 -8.25 14.66 -21.49
C ALA A 43 -7.26 13.82 -22.30
N ARG A 44 -6.85 14.30 -23.48
CA ARG A 44 -5.84 13.62 -24.31
C ARG A 44 -4.50 13.44 -23.59
N PRO A 45 -3.84 14.49 -23.05
CA PRO A 45 -2.58 14.31 -22.32
C PRO A 45 -2.74 13.48 -21.05
N LEU A 46 -3.84 13.60 -20.30
CA LEU A 46 -4.07 12.77 -19.10
C LEU A 46 -4.21 11.28 -19.44
N ARG A 47 -4.92 10.94 -20.52
CA ARG A 47 -5.02 9.55 -20.99
C ARG A 47 -3.66 9.00 -21.41
N GLN A 48 -2.81 9.81 -22.03
CA GLN A 48 -1.46 9.40 -22.39
C GLN A 48 -0.63 9.13 -21.14
N ALA A 49 -0.69 10.02 -20.14
CA ALA A 49 0.01 9.83 -18.87
C ALA A 49 -0.46 8.57 -18.12
N ALA A 50 -1.77 8.34 -18.03
CA ALA A 50 -2.32 7.16 -17.36
C ALA A 50 -1.81 5.85 -17.98
N ARG A 51 -1.78 5.77 -19.31
CA ARG A 51 -1.26 4.61 -20.06
C ARG A 51 0.23 4.40 -19.86
N THR A 52 1.05 5.44 -20.01
CA THR A 52 2.50 5.30 -19.85
C THR A 52 2.90 4.94 -18.41
N LEU A 53 2.19 5.47 -17.42
CA LEU A 53 2.35 5.08 -16.02
C LEU A 53 1.92 3.62 -15.79
N HIS A 54 0.84 3.18 -16.42
CA HIS A 54 0.40 1.79 -16.35
C HIS A 54 1.43 0.84 -16.96
N ASP A 55 1.95 1.15 -18.16
CA ASP A 55 2.96 0.34 -18.84
C ASP A 55 4.26 0.26 -18.03
N ALA A 56 4.60 1.32 -17.29
CA ALA A 56 5.72 1.32 -16.35
C ALA A 56 5.44 0.56 -15.04
N GLY A 57 4.21 0.11 -14.79
CA GLY A 57 3.79 -0.54 -13.53
C GLY A 57 3.56 0.43 -12.37
N TRP A 58 3.43 1.74 -12.64
CA TRP A 58 3.21 2.79 -11.64
C TRP A 58 1.70 2.91 -11.36
N LEU A 59 1.10 1.81 -10.89
CA LEU A 59 -0.34 1.59 -10.89
C LEU A 59 -1.13 2.65 -10.09
N ALA A 60 -0.63 3.06 -8.92
CA ALA A 60 -1.28 4.08 -8.11
C ALA A 60 -1.27 5.47 -8.78
N ALA A 61 -0.15 5.84 -9.41
CA ALA A 61 -0.05 7.07 -10.19
C ALA A 61 -0.92 7.03 -11.45
N SER A 62 -0.96 5.89 -12.13
CA SER A 62 -1.86 5.64 -13.27
C SER A 62 -3.33 5.83 -12.86
N ARG A 63 -3.74 5.25 -11.73
CA ARG A 63 -5.10 5.43 -11.16
C ARG A 63 -5.39 6.89 -10.80
N PHE A 64 -4.42 7.62 -10.26
CA PHE A 64 -4.58 9.06 -10.02
C PHE A 64 -4.78 9.80 -11.35
N ALA A 65 -3.95 9.55 -12.35
CA ALA A 65 -4.13 10.14 -13.68
C ALA A 65 -5.50 9.81 -14.31
N ASP A 66 -6.02 8.59 -14.12
CA ASP A 66 -7.38 8.22 -14.53
C ASP A 66 -8.46 8.98 -13.74
N THR A 67 -8.24 9.23 -12.45
CA THR A 67 -9.15 10.05 -11.62
C THR A 67 -9.19 11.49 -12.14
N LEU A 68 -8.03 12.06 -12.47
CA LEU A 68 -7.93 13.37 -13.12
C LEU A 68 -8.61 13.37 -14.49
N LEU A 69 -8.45 12.31 -15.28
CA LEU A 69 -9.13 12.17 -16.56
C LEU A 69 -10.66 12.20 -16.40
N LEU A 70 -11.20 11.46 -15.44
CA LEU A 70 -12.64 11.44 -15.13
C LEU A 70 -13.15 12.79 -14.59
N ALA A 71 -12.33 13.49 -13.78
CA ALA A 71 -12.61 14.81 -13.23
C ALA A 71 -12.49 15.95 -14.26
N SER A 72 -11.80 15.73 -15.38
CA SER A 72 -11.47 16.79 -16.33
C SER A 72 -12.66 17.58 -16.91
N PRO A 73 -13.84 16.98 -17.22
CA PRO A 73 -14.95 17.74 -17.76
C PRO A 73 -15.48 18.80 -16.77
N LEU A 74 -15.49 18.48 -15.47
CA LEU A 74 -15.90 19.41 -14.41
C LEU A 74 -14.91 20.59 -14.29
N ALA A 75 -13.61 20.31 -14.45
CA ALA A 75 -12.58 21.35 -14.40
C ALA A 75 -12.60 22.29 -15.61
N LEU A 76 -12.99 21.78 -16.79
CA LEU A 76 -13.14 22.57 -18.02
C LEU A 76 -14.46 23.36 -18.07
N ALA A 77 -15.52 22.86 -17.43
CA ALA A 77 -16.79 23.55 -17.33
C ALA A 77 -16.78 24.69 -16.27
N ALA A 78 -15.79 24.70 -15.38
CA ALA A 78 -15.66 25.70 -14.33
C ALA A 78 -15.44 27.12 -14.90
N PRO A 79 -16.10 28.14 -14.33
CA PRO A 79 -15.94 29.52 -14.78
C PRO A 79 -14.52 30.02 -14.54
N VAL A 80 -14.01 30.79 -15.49
CA VAL A 80 -12.69 31.41 -15.42
C VAL A 80 -12.84 32.89 -15.09
N PRO A 81 -12.12 33.43 -14.09
CA PRO A 81 -12.10 34.87 -13.85
C PRO A 81 -11.55 35.56 -15.11
N VAL A 82 -12.41 36.27 -15.84
CA VAL A 82 -12.00 37.13 -16.95
C VAL A 82 -11.75 38.51 -16.36
N GLU A 83 -10.50 38.98 -16.45
CA GLU A 83 -10.16 40.35 -16.06
C GLU A 83 -10.98 41.32 -16.94
N PRO A 84 -11.70 42.29 -16.34
CA PRO A 84 -12.53 43.19 -17.13
C PRO A 84 -11.66 43.99 -18.10
N PRO A 85 -12.14 44.29 -19.33
CA PRO A 85 -11.44 45.17 -20.24
C PRO A 85 -11.12 46.50 -19.55
N PRO A 86 -9.96 47.13 -19.84
CA PRO A 86 -9.59 48.38 -19.20
C PRO A 86 -10.68 49.44 -19.37
N GLY A 87 -11.20 49.95 -18.25
CA GLY A 87 -12.25 50.99 -18.20
C GLY A 87 -13.67 50.49 -17.89
N LEU A 88 -13.89 49.18 -17.74
CA LEU A 88 -15.19 48.63 -17.31
C LEU A 88 -15.12 48.09 -15.86
N PRO A 89 -16.16 48.29 -15.04
CA PRO A 89 -16.21 47.70 -13.70
C PRO A 89 -16.21 46.18 -13.79
N ALA A 90 -15.54 45.52 -12.84
CA ALA A 90 -15.57 44.07 -12.72
C ALA A 90 -17.02 43.57 -12.66
N ARG A 91 -17.36 42.60 -13.50
CA ARG A 91 -18.68 41.96 -13.47
C ARG A 91 -18.86 41.35 -12.07
N PRO A 92 -19.93 41.66 -11.32
CA PRO A 92 -20.17 40.99 -10.05
C PRO A 92 -20.32 39.50 -10.32
N LEU A 93 -19.66 38.64 -9.53
CA LEU A 93 -19.95 37.21 -9.49
C LEU A 93 -21.44 37.05 -9.22
N HIS A 94 -22.22 36.68 -10.22
CA HIS A 94 -23.68 36.70 -10.19
C HIS A 94 -24.21 35.27 -10.27
N ALA A 95 -23.70 34.36 -9.42
CA ALA A 95 -24.43 33.18 -8.94
C ALA A 95 -23.58 32.43 -7.88
N PRO A 96 -24.20 31.80 -6.86
CA PRO A 96 -23.51 30.84 -5.98
C PRO A 96 -22.86 29.67 -6.77
N GLU A 97 -23.47 29.29 -7.89
CA GLU A 97 -23.01 28.22 -8.79
C GLU A 97 -21.67 28.58 -9.49
N GLU A 98 -21.40 29.86 -9.76
CA GLU A 98 -20.14 30.30 -10.37
C GLU A 98 -18.95 30.18 -9.39
N ALA A 99 -19.19 30.40 -8.09
CA ALA A 99 -18.16 30.25 -7.07
C ALA A 99 -17.79 28.77 -6.84
N GLN A 100 -18.79 27.87 -6.81
CA GLN A 100 -18.58 26.43 -6.62
C GLN A 100 -17.79 25.79 -7.77
N GLY A 101 -18.04 26.20 -9.02
CA GLY A 101 -17.27 25.72 -10.17
C GLY A 101 -15.80 26.15 -10.13
N ALA A 102 -15.52 27.40 -9.72
CA ALA A 102 -14.16 27.93 -9.64
C ALA A 102 -13.29 27.17 -8.60
N GLU A 103 -13.88 26.79 -7.46
CA GLU A 103 -13.20 25.99 -6.42
C GLU A 103 -12.75 24.63 -6.94
N PHE A 104 -13.58 23.96 -7.75
CA PHE A 104 -13.23 22.67 -8.33
C PHE A 104 -12.03 22.77 -9.29
N ARG A 105 -11.95 23.83 -10.11
CA ARG A 105 -10.79 24.04 -11.01
C ARG A 105 -9.49 24.23 -10.22
N VAL A 106 -9.55 24.92 -9.08
CA VAL A 106 -8.41 25.08 -8.17
C VAL A 106 -8.01 23.73 -7.58
N LEU A 107 -8.96 22.95 -7.07
CA LEU A 107 -8.72 21.60 -6.55
C LEU A 107 -8.06 20.70 -7.61
N PHE A 108 -8.59 20.71 -8.83
CA PHE A 108 -8.07 19.95 -9.98
C PHE A 108 -6.63 20.36 -10.32
N SER A 109 -6.36 21.67 -10.42
CA SER A 109 -5.01 22.19 -10.71
C SER A 109 -4.01 21.80 -9.63
N GLN A 110 -4.40 21.90 -8.35
CA GLN A 110 -3.56 21.49 -7.23
C GLN A 110 -3.26 20.00 -7.26
N ALA A 111 -4.28 19.16 -7.47
CA ALA A 111 -4.11 17.71 -7.54
C ALA A 111 -3.17 17.29 -8.69
N LEU A 112 -3.31 17.92 -9.86
CA LEU A 112 -2.42 17.68 -11.00
C LEU A 112 -0.97 18.10 -10.70
N LYS A 113 -0.76 19.26 -10.07
CA LYS A 113 0.58 19.72 -9.64
C LYS A 113 1.21 18.80 -8.60
N GLU A 114 0.43 18.32 -7.63
CA GLU A 114 0.91 17.40 -6.61
C GLU A 114 1.29 16.02 -7.19
N LEU A 115 0.53 15.50 -8.16
CA LEU A 115 0.91 14.29 -8.88
C LEU A 115 2.23 14.47 -9.64
N VAL A 116 2.41 15.61 -10.33
CA VAL A 116 3.67 15.92 -11.03
C VAL A 116 4.85 15.95 -10.05
N ALA A 117 4.71 16.68 -8.94
CA ALA A 117 5.74 16.76 -7.91
C ALA A 117 6.05 15.39 -7.29
N ALA A 118 5.05 14.51 -7.14
CA ALA A 118 5.27 13.16 -6.63
C ALA A 118 6.05 12.27 -7.60
N LEU A 119 5.79 12.37 -8.90
CA LEU A 119 6.56 11.63 -9.91
C LEU A 119 8.03 12.07 -9.93
N GLU A 120 8.30 13.35 -9.68
CA GLU A 120 9.68 13.88 -9.62
C GLU A 120 10.50 13.28 -8.47
N ARG A 121 9.85 12.86 -7.38
CA ARG A 121 10.49 12.17 -6.25
C ARG A 121 10.85 10.71 -6.53
N ARG A 122 10.32 10.12 -7.62
CA ARG A 122 10.67 8.77 -8.13
C ARG A 122 10.49 7.64 -7.12
N ASN A 123 9.60 7.83 -6.15
CA ASN A 123 9.32 6.83 -5.12
C ASN A 123 7.99 6.14 -5.39
N LEU A 124 8.05 4.89 -5.86
CA LEU A 124 6.85 4.10 -6.14
C LEU A 124 5.99 3.82 -4.90
N ARG A 125 6.62 3.69 -3.73
CA ARG A 125 5.92 3.44 -2.47
C ARG A 125 5.16 4.69 -2.04
N GLU A 126 5.79 5.85 -2.14
CA GLU A 126 5.13 7.13 -1.89
C GLU A 126 3.87 7.31 -2.76
N LEU A 127 3.99 7.02 -4.06
CA LEU A 127 2.86 7.11 -5.00
C LEU A 127 1.69 6.18 -4.61
N ALA A 128 1.95 5.08 -3.91
CA ALA A 128 0.94 4.14 -3.46
C ALA A 128 0.33 4.52 -2.10
N CYS A 129 1.14 4.95 -1.14
CA CYS A 129 0.73 5.04 0.27
C CYS A 129 0.78 6.45 0.88
N SER A 130 1.08 7.50 0.11
CA SER A 130 1.08 8.87 0.63
C SER A 130 -0.33 9.32 1.06
N PRO A 131 -0.55 9.69 2.34
CA PRO A 131 -1.82 10.23 2.79
C PRO A 131 -2.19 11.55 2.12
N ALA A 132 -1.21 12.38 1.78
CA ALA A 132 -1.42 13.66 1.11
C ALA A 132 -1.95 13.45 -0.32
N LEU A 133 -1.30 12.57 -1.10
CA LEU A 133 -1.76 12.23 -2.45
C LEU A 133 -3.14 11.57 -2.42
N PHE A 134 -3.35 10.65 -1.47
CA PHE A 134 -4.67 10.05 -1.26
C PHE A 134 -5.73 11.10 -0.94
N ALA A 135 -5.46 12.06 -0.04
CA ALA A 135 -6.41 13.10 0.32
C ALA A 135 -6.83 13.94 -0.89
N ARG A 136 -5.88 14.27 -1.80
CA ARG A 136 -6.21 14.96 -3.06
C ARG A 136 -7.05 14.13 -3.98
N GLN A 137 -6.67 12.88 -4.22
CA GLN A 137 -7.42 11.98 -5.08
C GLN A 137 -8.83 11.73 -4.52
N HIS A 138 -8.95 11.56 -3.20
CA HIS A 138 -10.21 11.39 -2.50
C HIS A 138 -11.09 12.64 -2.62
N ALA A 139 -10.54 13.84 -2.49
CA ALA A 139 -11.29 15.09 -2.69
C ALA A 139 -11.85 15.20 -4.12
N LEU A 140 -11.10 14.80 -5.14
CA LEU A 140 -11.59 14.72 -6.52
C LEU A 140 -12.74 13.71 -6.66
N VAL A 141 -12.59 12.52 -6.07
CA VAL A 141 -13.62 11.47 -6.09
C VAL A 141 -14.88 11.91 -5.35
N ALA A 142 -14.75 12.60 -4.22
CA ALA A 142 -15.88 13.12 -3.46
C ALA A 142 -16.70 14.12 -4.29
N ALA A 143 -16.03 15.05 -4.98
CA ALA A 143 -16.70 16.00 -5.88
C ALA A 143 -17.31 15.30 -7.12
N LEU A 144 -16.68 14.23 -7.63
CA LEU A 144 -17.25 13.40 -8.69
C LEU A 144 -18.50 12.64 -8.23
N ALA A 145 -18.54 12.19 -6.98
CA ALA A 145 -19.65 11.41 -6.43
C ALA A 145 -20.98 12.19 -6.36
N GLU A 146 -20.92 13.53 -6.33
CA GLU A 146 -22.10 14.41 -6.45
C GLU A 146 -22.79 14.25 -7.82
N HIS A 147 -22.04 13.86 -8.85
CA HIS A 147 -22.48 13.76 -10.23
C HIS A 147 -22.60 12.30 -10.71
N VAL A 148 -21.91 11.37 -10.05
CA VAL A 148 -21.90 9.95 -10.39
C VAL A 148 -22.10 9.11 -9.11
N PRO A 149 -23.32 8.63 -8.84
CA PRO A 149 -23.59 7.87 -7.63
C PRO A 149 -22.84 6.53 -7.64
N GLY A 150 -22.35 6.14 -6.46
CA GLY A 150 -21.66 4.85 -6.25
C GLY A 150 -20.15 4.87 -6.44
N ILE A 151 -19.54 6.03 -6.75
CA ILE A 151 -18.08 6.16 -6.73
C ILE A 151 -17.61 6.46 -5.30
N ALA A 152 -16.68 5.66 -4.80
CA ALA A 152 -15.96 5.90 -3.56
C ALA A 152 -14.50 5.48 -3.73
N LEU A 153 -13.61 6.08 -2.93
CA LEU A 153 -12.20 5.76 -2.92
C LEU A 153 -11.76 5.41 -1.49
N ALA A 154 -11.41 4.15 -1.27
CA ALA A 154 -10.80 3.73 -0.01
C ALA A 154 -9.26 3.82 -0.12
N TYR A 155 -8.59 4.14 0.98
CA TYR A 155 -7.13 4.28 1.02
C TYR A 155 -6.43 2.98 0.65
N GLU A 156 -6.93 1.86 1.16
CA GLU A 156 -6.41 0.54 0.94
C GLU A 156 -6.57 0.02 -0.50
N ASP A 157 -7.48 0.61 -1.27
CA ASP A 157 -7.63 0.31 -2.71
C ASP A 157 -6.53 0.94 -3.55
N VAL A 158 -5.97 2.07 -3.07
CA VAL A 158 -4.82 2.74 -3.69
C VAL A 158 -3.53 2.10 -3.19
N ALA A 159 -3.35 1.99 -1.87
CA ALA A 159 -2.10 1.50 -1.28
C ALA A 159 -1.76 0.07 -1.69
N LEU A 160 -2.76 -0.81 -1.75
CA LEU A 160 -2.57 -2.23 -2.05
C LEU A 160 -3.06 -2.61 -3.45
N GLN A 161 -3.14 -1.64 -4.37
CA GLN A 161 -3.68 -1.86 -5.72
C GLN A 161 -3.02 -3.06 -6.42
N GLY A 162 -3.83 -4.02 -6.85
CA GLY A 162 -3.38 -5.24 -7.55
C GLY A 162 -2.57 -6.23 -6.70
N ARG A 163 -2.30 -5.94 -5.42
CA ARG A 163 -1.57 -6.87 -4.55
C ARG A 163 -2.49 -7.98 -4.04
N PRO A 164 -2.04 -9.26 -4.08
CA PRO A 164 -2.76 -10.36 -3.45
C PRO A 164 -2.80 -10.18 -1.93
N LEU A 165 -3.82 -10.74 -1.30
CA LEU A 165 -3.97 -10.74 0.15
C LEU A 165 -4.09 -12.16 0.65
N ALA A 166 -3.24 -12.53 1.60
CA ALA A 166 -3.42 -13.75 2.34
C ALA A 166 -4.67 -13.64 3.25
N PRO A 167 -5.47 -14.71 3.34
CA PRO A 167 -6.52 -14.83 4.33
C PRO A 167 -5.94 -14.79 5.74
N ALA A 168 -6.50 -13.93 6.60
CA ALA A 168 -6.11 -13.83 7.99
C ALA A 168 -6.99 -14.74 8.87
N THR A 169 -6.35 -15.55 9.71
CA THR A 169 -7.01 -16.52 10.58
C THR A 169 -7.47 -15.86 11.88
N LEU A 170 -8.49 -16.47 12.50
CA LEU A 170 -9.00 -16.12 13.81
C LEU A 170 -9.08 -17.41 14.63
N HIS A 171 -8.19 -17.53 15.63
CA HIS A 171 -8.06 -18.74 16.41
C HIS A 171 -9.21 -18.91 17.41
N PRO A 172 -9.88 -20.09 17.45
CA PRO A 172 -10.87 -20.38 18.47
C PRO A 172 -10.32 -20.14 19.88
N GLN A 173 -11.04 -19.36 20.68
CA GLN A 173 -10.78 -19.23 22.12
C GLN A 173 -11.95 -19.79 22.93
N PRO A 174 -11.70 -20.19 24.19
CA PRO A 174 -12.77 -20.55 25.12
C PRO A 174 -13.74 -19.39 25.34
N ALA A 175 -15.06 -19.68 25.34
CA ALA A 175 -16.11 -18.66 25.47
C ALA A 175 -15.96 -17.77 26.73
N GLN A 176 -15.55 -18.36 27.85
CA GLN A 176 -15.31 -17.62 29.09
C GLN A 176 -14.19 -16.59 28.95
N ARG A 177 -13.06 -16.97 28.31
CA ARG A 177 -11.94 -16.07 28.05
C ARG A 177 -12.35 -14.95 27.11
N PHE A 178 -13.10 -15.27 26.04
CA PHE A 178 -13.65 -14.27 25.14
C PHE A 178 -14.54 -13.25 25.84
N GLY A 179 -15.45 -13.70 26.71
CA GLY A 179 -16.35 -12.83 27.45
C GLY A 179 -15.59 -11.83 28.32
N GLN A 180 -14.51 -12.28 28.99
CA GLN A 180 -13.67 -11.42 29.82
C GLN A 180 -12.90 -10.39 28.99
N VAL A 181 -12.23 -10.82 27.91
CA VAL A 181 -11.47 -9.92 27.03
C VAL A 181 -12.40 -8.89 26.38
N ARG A 182 -13.56 -9.33 25.88
CA ARG A 182 -14.55 -8.44 25.27
C ARG A 182 -15.05 -7.38 26.24
N ALA A 183 -15.41 -7.77 27.47
CA ALA A 183 -15.89 -6.82 28.47
C ALA A 183 -14.82 -5.76 28.81
N ARG A 184 -13.56 -6.17 28.95
CA ARG A 184 -12.42 -5.27 29.17
C ARG A 184 -12.21 -4.33 27.99
N PHE A 185 -12.23 -4.86 26.77
CA PHE A 185 -12.07 -4.07 25.55
C PHE A 185 -13.20 -3.03 25.40
N GLU A 186 -14.46 -3.43 25.55
CA GLU A 186 -15.62 -2.54 25.46
C GLU A 186 -15.58 -1.45 26.54
N GLN A 187 -15.20 -1.80 27.78
CA GLN A 187 -15.04 -0.83 28.86
C GLN A 187 -13.93 0.18 28.54
N ALA A 188 -12.77 -0.28 28.09
CA ALA A 188 -11.66 0.57 27.70
C ALA A 188 -12.03 1.49 26.52
N LEU A 189 -12.68 0.94 25.49
CA LEU A 189 -13.18 1.71 24.35
C LEU A 189 -14.17 2.79 24.79
N LEU A 190 -15.10 2.49 25.70
CA LEU A 190 -16.03 3.48 26.24
C LEU A 190 -15.32 4.58 27.03
N HIS A 191 -14.30 4.25 27.83
CA HIS A 191 -13.49 5.24 28.54
C HIS A 191 -12.73 6.14 27.58
N ALA A 192 -12.15 5.55 26.54
CA ALA A 192 -11.50 6.26 25.46
C ALA A 192 -12.51 7.24 24.82
N LEU A 193 -13.65 6.75 24.32
CA LEU A 193 -14.68 7.57 23.66
C LEU A 193 -15.18 8.74 24.52
N LYS A 194 -15.30 8.54 25.84
CA LYS A 194 -15.72 9.59 26.79
C LYS A 194 -14.63 10.62 27.07
N SER A 195 -13.35 10.22 27.09
CA SER A 195 -12.24 11.15 27.38
C SER A 195 -12.06 12.20 26.29
N HIS A 196 -12.53 11.94 25.06
CA HIS A 196 -12.63 12.95 23.98
C HIS A 196 -13.48 14.15 24.33
N VAL A 197 -14.61 13.87 24.99
CA VAL A 197 -15.70 14.83 25.21
C VAL A 197 -15.39 15.66 26.46
N GLY A 198 -14.50 15.15 27.33
CA GLY A 198 -14.02 15.84 28.51
C GLY A 198 -12.99 16.92 28.17
N ASN A 199 -13.10 18.08 28.81
CA ASN A 199 -12.10 19.15 28.74
C ASN A 199 -10.70 18.58 29.00
N GLY A 200 -9.75 18.85 28.09
CA GLY A 200 -8.40 18.27 27.96
C GLY A 200 -7.47 18.38 29.19
N SER A 201 -7.92 17.85 30.33
CA SER A 201 -7.16 17.71 31.56
C SER A 201 -6.10 16.63 31.39
N ARG A 202 -4.91 16.84 31.97
CA ARG A 202 -3.82 15.86 31.99
C ARG A 202 -4.26 14.50 32.55
N ALA A 203 -5.16 14.51 33.55
CA ALA A 203 -5.71 13.28 34.11
C ALA A 203 -6.60 12.53 33.10
N ALA A 204 -7.42 13.25 32.33
CA ALA A 204 -8.25 12.65 31.27
C ALA A 204 -7.39 12.07 30.14
N SER A 205 -6.30 12.75 29.79
CA SER A 205 -5.33 12.25 28.80
C SER A 205 -4.61 10.97 29.28
N ALA A 206 -4.18 10.92 30.54
CA ALA A 206 -3.54 9.73 31.10
C ALA A 206 -4.49 8.52 31.13
N LEU A 207 -5.75 8.74 31.50
CA LEU A 207 -6.79 7.71 31.45
C LEU A 207 -7.08 7.24 30.02
N GLY A 208 -7.06 8.15 29.04
CA GLY A 208 -7.21 7.80 27.63
C GLY A 208 -6.06 6.92 27.11
N LEU A 209 -4.82 7.21 27.50
CA LEU A 209 -3.66 6.38 27.16
C LEU A 209 -3.77 4.98 27.79
N ALA A 210 -4.11 4.90 29.08
CA ALA A 210 -4.31 3.62 29.76
C ALA A 210 -5.42 2.78 29.11
N ALA A 211 -6.47 3.42 28.59
CA ALA A 211 -7.52 2.72 27.84
C ALA A 211 -7.01 2.12 26.51
N PHE A 212 -6.11 2.81 25.80
CA PHE A 212 -5.47 2.23 24.62
C PHE A 212 -4.54 1.07 24.98
N ASP A 213 -3.74 1.21 26.04
CA ASP A 213 -2.88 0.14 26.52
C ASP A 213 -3.70 -1.11 26.89
N GLU A 214 -4.87 -0.94 27.49
CA GLU A 214 -5.80 -2.04 27.81
C GLU A 214 -6.40 -2.68 26.55
N MET A 215 -6.79 -1.90 25.54
CA MET A 215 -7.28 -2.44 24.26
C MET A 215 -6.18 -3.18 23.50
N ASP A 216 -4.95 -2.68 23.52
CA ASP A 216 -3.77 -3.33 22.91
C ASP A 216 -3.44 -4.64 23.64
N ALA A 217 -3.51 -4.64 24.96
CA ALA A 217 -3.34 -5.85 25.78
C ALA A 217 -4.40 -6.91 25.46
N CYS A 218 -5.65 -6.49 25.25
CA CYS A 218 -6.73 -7.39 24.83
C CYS A 218 -6.46 -8.00 23.44
N MET A 219 -6.01 -7.21 22.46
CA MET A 219 -5.64 -7.75 21.13
C MET A 219 -4.46 -8.72 21.22
N ALA A 220 -3.43 -8.38 22.02
CA ALA A 220 -2.30 -9.27 22.26
C ALA A 220 -2.74 -10.58 22.94
N GLU A 221 -3.69 -10.53 23.88
CA GLU A 221 -4.22 -11.71 24.55
C GLU A 221 -4.99 -12.64 23.58
N LEU A 222 -5.69 -12.07 22.59
CA LEU A 222 -6.41 -12.83 21.56
C LEU A 222 -5.49 -13.43 20.49
N SER A 223 -4.27 -12.90 20.37
CA SER A 223 -3.30 -13.33 19.37
C SER A 223 -2.72 -14.72 19.67
N SER A 224 -2.33 -15.39 18.59
CA SER A 224 -1.71 -16.70 18.52
C SER A 224 -0.35 -16.58 17.81
N PRO A 225 0.50 -17.62 17.80
CA PRO A 225 1.76 -17.58 17.07
C PRO A 225 1.62 -17.76 15.55
N ASP A 226 0.41 -17.95 15.01
CA ASP A 226 0.19 -18.07 13.56
C ASP A 226 0.63 -16.78 12.84
N PRO A 227 1.51 -16.85 11.81
CA PRO A 227 1.90 -15.71 10.97
C PRO A 227 0.71 -14.91 10.41
N TYR A 228 -0.40 -15.59 10.11
CA TYR A 228 -1.59 -15.01 9.49
C TYR A 228 -2.69 -14.66 10.48
N ASP A 229 -2.43 -14.69 11.79
CA ASP A 229 -3.43 -14.28 12.78
C ASP A 229 -3.76 -12.79 12.64
N PHE A 230 -5.05 -12.49 12.45
CA PHE A 230 -5.52 -11.13 12.36
C PHE A 230 -5.22 -10.30 13.62
N TRP A 231 -5.26 -10.89 14.83
CA TRP A 231 -5.01 -10.14 16.06
C TRP A 231 -3.56 -9.67 16.17
N ARG A 232 -2.60 -10.42 15.60
CA ARG A 232 -1.22 -9.95 15.47
C ARG A 232 -1.13 -8.73 14.55
N LEU A 233 -1.81 -8.79 13.40
CA LEU A 233 -1.87 -7.69 12.45
C LEU A 233 -2.52 -6.43 13.05
N ALA A 234 -3.65 -6.60 13.74
CA ALA A 234 -4.34 -5.52 14.43
C ALA A 234 -3.47 -4.88 15.52
N ALA A 235 -2.80 -5.70 16.34
CA ALA A 235 -1.91 -5.21 17.39
C ALA A 235 -0.70 -4.45 16.81
N ALA A 236 -0.10 -4.94 15.72
CA ALA A 236 0.99 -4.23 15.03
C ALA A 236 0.52 -2.88 14.46
N CYS A 237 -0.62 -2.87 13.78
CA CYS A 237 -1.22 -1.66 13.24
C CYS A 237 -1.54 -0.63 14.33
N ALA A 238 -2.13 -1.07 15.45
CA ALA A 238 -2.43 -0.21 16.59
C ALA A 238 -1.16 0.42 17.18
N ARG A 239 -0.09 -0.37 17.36
CA ARG A 239 1.22 0.15 17.81
C ARG A 239 1.77 1.20 16.84
N ALA A 240 1.78 0.90 15.54
CA ALA A 240 2.30 1.80 14.51
C ALA A 240 1.53 3.14 14.50
N LEU A 241 0.20 3.09 14.45
CA LEU A 241 -0.65 4.29 14.47
C LEU A 241 -0.43 5.13 15.74
N ARG A 242 -0.19 4.50 16.89
CA ARG A 242 0.07 5.21 18.14
C ARG A 242 1.42 5.92 18.18
N ARG A 243 2.46 5.44 17.47
CA ARG A 243 3.78 6.12 17.42
C ARG A 243 3.70 7.51 16.80
N GLY A 244 2.76 7.73 15.87
CA GLY A 244 2.57 8.99 15.16
C GLY A 244 1.53 9.95 15.76
N VAL A 245 0.84 9.59 16.85
CA VAL A 245 -0.33 10.32 17.34
C VAL A 245 -0.10 10.88 18.74
N ALA A 246 -0.01 12.22 18.84
CA ALA A 246 0.18 12.92 20.12
C ALA A 246 -1.10 13.07 20.96
N SER A 247 -2.29 12.80 20.39
CA SER A 247 -3.56 12.98 21.11
C SER A 247 -4.69 12.08 20.58
N TRP A 248 -5.70 11.89 21.43
CA TRP A 248 -6.88 11.03 21.26
C TRP A 248 -7.80 11.38 20.06
N GLY A 249 -7.37 12.23 19.12
CA GLY A 249 -8.19 12.78 18.03
C GLY A 249 -8.07 12.12 16.65
N ASP A 250 -7.10 11.22 16.43
CA ASP A 250 -6.90 10.64 15.10
C ASP A 250 -8.05 9.69 14.70
N GLU A 251 -8.67 9.98 13.55
CA GLU A 251 -9.82 9.23 13.06
C GLU A 251 -9.45 7.78 12.70
N GLY A 252 -8.23 7.55 12.19
CA GLY A 252 -7.74 6.23 11.81
C GLY A 252 -7.62 5.31 13.01
N VAL A 253 -7.05 5.81 14.11
CA VAL A 253 -6.93 5.07 15.39
C VAL A 253 -8.32 4.65 15.90
N ARG A 254 -9.26 5.59 15.98
CA ARG A 254 -10.62 5.30 16.48
C ARG A 254 -11.34 4.28 15.59
N ARG A 255 -11.22 4.43 14.28
CA ARG A 255 -11.85 3.53 13.31
C ARG A 255 -11.30 2.10 13.43
N LEU A 256 -9.99 1.94 13.65
CA LEU A 256 -9.38 0.63 13.88
C LEU A 256 -9.96 -0.05 15.12
N TYR A 257 -9.89 0.59 16.30
CA TYR A 257 -10.38 -0.02 17.54
C TYR A 257 -11.89 -0.30 17.51
N ALA A 258 -12.69 0.57 16.88
CA ALA A 258 -14.12 0.32 16.69
C ALA A 258 -14.37 -0.91 15.80
N ARG A 259 -13.62 -1.08 14.71
CA ARG A 259 -13.70 -2.28 13.85
C ARG A 259 -13.23 -3.54 14.57
N CYS A 260 -12.17 -3.45 15.38
CA CYS A 260 -11.73 -4.55 16.23
C CYS A 260 -12.81 -4.97 17.22
N ASN A 261 -13.52 -4.01 17.86
CA ASN A 261 -14.63 -4.34 18.75
C ASN A 261 -15.73 -5.16 18.06
N LEU A 262 -16.11 -4.76 16.83
CA LEU A 262 -17.09 -5.49 16.03
C LEU A 262 -16.57 -6.90 15.71
N LEU A 263 -15.30 -7.02 15.33
CA LEU A 263 -14.69 -8.32 15.02
C LEU A 263 -14.60 -9.23 16.24
N ILE A 264 -14.32 -8.71 17.45
CA ILE A 264 -14.35 -9.51 18.69
C ILE A 264 -15.74 -10.13 18.85
N GLY A 265 -16.80 -9.36 18.58
CA GLY A 265 -18.17 -9.83 18.55
C GLY A 265 -18.36 -10.99 17.58
N GLU A 266 -18.00 -10.82 16.30
CA GLU A 266 -18.16 -11.88 15.28
C GLU A 266 -17.29 -13.11 15.57
N HIS A 267 -16.07 -12.91 16.06
CA HIS A 267 -15.16 -13.98 16.45
C HIS A 267 -15.72 -14.81 17.61
N ALA A 268 -16.35 -14.17 18.60
CA ALA A 268 -17.04 -14.87 19.68
C ALA A 268 -18.22 -15.73 19.18
N HIS A 269 -18.83 -15.38 18.03
CA HIS A 269 -19.86 -16.18 17.35
C HIS A 269 -19.28 -17.26 16.43
N GLY A 270 -17.96 -17.49 16.45
CA GLY A 270 -17.30 -18.60 15.75
C GLY A 270 -16.69 -18.23 14.40
N LEU A 271 -16.57 -16.95 14.05
CA LEU A 271 -15.86 -16.53 12.84
C LEU A 271 -14.40 -17.03 12.86
N ARG A 272 -13.94 -17.66 11.77
CA ARG A 272 -12.60 -18.27 11.65
C ARG A 272 -11.61 -17.51 10.79
N PHE A 273 -12.11 -16.59 9.97
CA PHE A 273 -11.30 -15.75 9.10
C PHE A 273 -11.80 -14.32 9.20
N ALA A 274 -10.89 -13.37 9.32
CA ALA A 274 -11.27 -11.97 9.32
C ALA A 274 -11.77 -11.54 7.93
N PRO A 275 -12.74 -10.61 7.84
CA PRO A 275 -13.19 -10.08 6.56
C PRO A 275 -12.02 -9.49 5.76
N GLN A 276 -11.89 -9.84 4.47
CA GLN A 276 -10.75 -9.41 3.66
C GLN A 276 -10.63 -7.89 3.56
N THR A 277 -11.74 -7.17 3.54
CA THR A 277 -11.77 -5.70 3.56
C THR A 277 -11.13 -5.14 4.83
N LEU A 278 -11.40 -5.75 5.98
CA LEU A 278 -10.79 -5.36 7.24
C LEU A 278 -9.28 -5.66 7.25
N VAL A 279 -8.87 -6.85 6.81
CA VAL A 279 -7.45 -7.24 6.67
C VAL A 279 -6.73 -6.24 5.77
N ARG A 280 -7.27 -5.97 4.59
CA ARG A 280 -6.72 -5.02 3.60
C ARG A 280 -6.55 -3.63 4.18
N SER A 281 -7.57 -3.10 4.86
CA SER A 281 -7.51 -1.77 5.48
C SER A 281 -6.48 -1.68 6.60
N THR A 282 -6.40 -2.71 7.46
CA THR A 282 -5.46 -2.76 8.58
C THR A 282 -4.02 -2.87 8.08
N LEU A 283 -3.80 -3.73 7.08
CA LEU A 283 -2.50 -3.93 6.45
C LEU A 283 -2.01 -2.67 5.72
N ALA A 284 -2.89 -1.98 4.99
CA ALA A 284 -2.53 -0.73 4.31
C ALA A 284 -2.09 0.35 5.30
N LEU A 285 -2.76 0.45 6.46
CA LEU A 285 -2.40 1.38 7.52
C LEU A 285 -1.07 1.03 8.18
N LEU A 286 -0.81 -0.25 8.45
CA LEU A 286 0.48 -0.70 8.98
C LEU A 286 1.61 -0.40 7.99
N TRP A 287 1.45 -0.82 6.72
CA TRP A 287 2.50 -0.69 5.70
C TRP A 287 2.87 0.75 5.39
N ARG A 288 1.91 1.68 5.45
CA ARG A 288 2.10 3.11 5.17
C ARG A 288 3.37 3.67 5.80
N ASP A 289 3.53 3.49 7.11
CA ASP A 289 4.62 4.15 7.84
C ASP A 289 5.96 3.51 7.46
N TYR A 290 6.02 2.19 7.35
CA TYR A 290 7.23 1.47 6.91
C TYR A 290 7.59 1.70 5.43
N ALA A 291 6.61 1.98 4.59
CA ALA A 291 6.81 2.21 3.17
C ALA A 291 7.32 3.62 2.88
N LEU A 292 6.93 4.61 3.70
CA LEU A 292 7.36 6.00 3.59
C LEU A 292 8.65 6.26 4.35
N PHE A 293 8.76 5.70 5.55
CA PHE A 293 9.82 6.02 6.50
C PHE A 293 10.66 4.81 6.85
N GLY A 294 10.67 3.75 6.04
CA GLY A 294 11.48 2.55 6.24
C GLY A 294 11.28 1.86 7.60
N ALA A 295 12.08 0.84 7.85
CA ALA A 295 12.09 0.05 9.09
C ALA A 295 13.44 0.16 9.79
N ALA A 296 13.43 0.29 11.11
CA ALA A 296 14.63 0.20 11.93
C ALA A 296 14.88 -1.25 12.40
N ALA A 297 16.03 -1.53 13.02
CA ALA A 297 16.37 -2.88 13.47
C ALA A 297 15.35 -3.42 14.51
N GLU A 298 14.83 -2.55 15.36
CA GLU A 298 13.77 -2.85 16.33
C GLU A 298 12.43 -3.25 15.70
N ASP A 299 12.19 -2.92 14.43
CA ASP A 299 10.95 -3.19 13.72
C ASP A 299 10.90 -4.58 13.06
N THR A 300 11.91 -5.43 13.30
CA THR A 300 12.05 -6.74 12.63
C THR A 300 10.77 -7.59 12.69
N ALA A 301 10.07 -7.59 13.82
CA ALA A 301 8.82 -8.34 13.97
C ALA A 301 7.67 -7.80 13.11
N ASP A 302 7.57 -6.47 12.96
CA ASP A 302 6.55 -5.83 12.12
C ASP A 302 6.90 -5.98 10.63
N VAL A 303 8.20 -5.99 10.27
CA VAL A 303 8.67 -6.29 8.90
C VAL A 303 8.41 -7.75 8.52
N ASP A 304 8.70 -8.70 9.41
CA ASP A 304 8.40 -10.11 9.16
C ASP A 304 6.91 -10.35 8.93
N LEU A 305 6.06 -9.67 9.71
CA LEU A 305 4.61 -9.67 9.51
C LEU A 305 4.21 -9.06 8.15
N LEU A 306 4.81 -7.94 7.74
CA LEU A 306 4.55 -7.36 6.43
C LEU A 306 4.97 -8.30 5.29
N HIS A 307 6.10 -8.97 5.42
CA HIS A 307 6.52 -10.01 4.49
C HIS A 307 5.52 -11.17 4.48
N ASP A 308 4.98 -11.60 5.61
CA ASP A 308 3.94 -12.64 5.64
C ASP A 308 2.73 -12.28 4.77
N TYR A 309 2.44 -10.98 4.57
CA TYR A 309 1.39 -10.47 3.68
C TYR A 309 1.88 -9.98 2.30
N GLY A 310 3.14 -10.25 1.94
CA GLY A 310 3.66 -9.92 0.61
C GLY A 310 3.99 -8.45 0.42
N LEU A 311 4.35 -7.74 1.48
CA LEU A 311 4.74 -6.34 1.44
C LEU A 311 6.20 -6.18 1.83
N THR A 312 6.98 -5.65 0.90
CA THR A 312 8.38 -5.29 1.13
C THR A 312 8.50 -3.87 1.67
N VAL A 313 9.52 -3.66 2.48
CA VAL A 313 9.87 -2.37 3.09
C VAL A 313 11.34 -2.06 2.82
N GLU A 314 11.76 -0.82 3.06
CA GLU A 314 13.17 -0.43 3.03
C GLU A 314 13.70 -0.44 4.47
N TRP A 315 14.93 -0.88 4.65
CA TRP A 315 15.58 -0.85 5.94
C TRP A 315 16.39 0.43 6.08
N HIS A 316 16.16 1.16 7.16
CA HIS A 316 16.96 2.34 7.48
C HIS A 316 18.28 1.94 8.12
N ILE A 317 19.34 2.57 7.62
CA ILE A 317 20.67 2.52 8.25
C ILE A 317 20.84 3.73 9.20
N ALA A 318 20.09 4.81 9.00
CA ALA A 318 20.19 6.06 9.75
C ALA A 318 19.11 6.14 10.84
N GLY A 319 19.46 5.82 12.09
CA GLY A 319 18.52 5.70 13.22
C GLY A 319 17.85 7.00 13.73
N THR A 320 17.94 8.13 13.03
CA THR A 320 17.25 9.40 13.39
C THR A 320 16.89 10.26 12.16
N GLN A 321 15.85 11.08 12.25
CA GLN A 321 15.42 12.00 11.17
C GLN A 321 16.51 13.02 10.76
N ALA A 322 17.36 13.44 11.71
CA ALA A 322 18.49 14.34 11.41
C ALA A 322 19.62 13.62 10.66
N SER A 323 19.89 12.35 10.99
CA SER A 323 20.84 11.53 10.24
C SER A 323 20.32 11.15 8.86
N GLU A 324 19.01 11.01 8.71
CA GLU A 324 18.34 10.80 7.42
C GLU A 324 18.52 12.04 6.54
N ALA A 325 18.16 13.24 6.99
CA ALA A 325 18.36 14.48 6.23
C ALA A 325 19.82 14.69 5.77
N LEU A 326 20.81 14.29 6.58
CA LEU A 326 22.23 14.34 6.22
C LEU A 326 22.66 13.26 5.24
N TRP A 327 22.21 12.01 5.43
CA TRP A 327 22.42 10.93 4.46
C TRP A 327 21.85 11.32 3.09
N GLU A 328 20.78 12.10 3.12
CA GLU A 328 20.03 12.47 1.94
C GLU A 328 20.59 13.63 1.15
N ALA A 329 21.11 14.64 1.84
CA ALA A 329 21.95 15.65 1.19
C ALA A 329 23.18 15.00 0.51
N GLY A 330 23.81 14.01 1.16
CA GLY A 330 24.91 13.24 0.60
C GLY A 330 24.50 12.35 -0.59
N SER A 331 23.35 11.68 -0.49
CA SER A 331 22.80 10.81 -1.53
C SER A 331 22.34 11.58 -2.77
N ALA A 332 21.71 12.74 -2.61
CA ALA A 332 21.33 13.61 -3.73
C ALA A 332 22.58 14.11 -4.49
N GLN A 333 23.63 14.47 -3.76
CA GLN A 333 24.92 14.86 -4.36
C GLN A 333 25.59 13.69 -5.08
N ALA A 334 25.56 12.49 -4.48
CA ALA A 334 26.08 11.27 -5.11
C ALA A 334 25.28 10.85 -6.34
N GLY A 335 23.94 11.00 -6.32
CA GLY A 335 23.06 10.74 -7.46
C GLY A 335 23.29 11.71 -8.62
N ALA A 336 23.44 13.01 -8.32
CA ALA A 336 23.79 14.02 -9.32
C ALA A 336 25.18 13.77 -9.93
N LEU A 337 26.14 13.28 -9.14
CA LEU A 337 27.46 12.89 -9.63
C LEU A 337 27.39 11.61 -10.47
N ALA A 338 26.67 10.59 -10.01
CA ALA A 338 26.49 9.33 -10.74
C ALA A 338 25.77 9.53 -12.08
N ALA A 339 24.79 10.44 -12.15
CA ALA A 339 24.12 10.81 -13.40
C ALA A 339 25.05 11.51 -14.41
N ARG A 340 26.15 12.12 -13.94
CA ARG A 340 27.19 12.70 -14.83
C ARG A 340 28.21 11.66 -15.30
N VAL A 341 28.35 10.55 -14.59
CA VAL A 341 29.42 9.56 -14.80
C VAL A 341 28.91 8.29 -15.49
N ALA A 342 27.67 7.87 -15.23
CA ALA A 342 27.07 6.66 -15.82
C ALA A 342 25.95 7.00 -16.80
N PRO A 343 25.90 6.35 -17.99
CA PRO A 343 24.83 6.56 -18.96
C PRO A 343 23.48 6.10 -18.41
N THR A 344 22.40 6.79 -18.80
CA THR A 344 21.03 6.34 -18.56
C THR A 344 20.66 5.22 -19.54
N ARG A 345 19.76 4.32 -19.11
CA ARG A 345 19.21 3.23 -19.94
C ARG A 345 17.72 3.41 -20.12
N GLU A 346 17.25 3.23 -21.33
CA GLU A 346 15.82 3.24 -21.66
C GLU A 346 15.28 1.81 -21.62
N LEU A 347 14.21 1.59 -20.87
CA LEU A 347 13.49 0.32 -20.69
C LEU A 347 12.02 0.53 -21.09
N GLY A 348 11.81 0.90 -22.35
CA GLY A 348 10.50 1.33 -22.83
C GLY A 348 10.08 2.68 -22.28
N ALA A 349 9.02 2.73 -21.47
CA ALA A 349 8.54 3.97 -20.85
C ALA A 349 9.44 4.46 -19.70
N LEU A 350 10.26 3.59 -19.13
CA LEU A 350 11.10 3.87 -17.97
C LEU A 350 12.53 4.24 -18.40
N VAL A 351 13.11 5.26 -17.77
CA VAL A 351 14.52 5.62 -17.92
C VAL A 351 15.23 5.49 -16.58
N VAL A 352 16.28 4.66 -16.52
CA VAL A 352 16.97 4.30 -15.28
C VAL A 352 18.46 4.67 -15.32
N ASN A 353 19.08 4.77 -14.14
CA ASN A 353 20.52 4.90 -14.04
C ASN A 353 21.22 3.57 -14.40
N GLY A 354 22.25 3.62 -15.24
CA GLY A 354 22.95 2.42 -15.70
C GLY A 354 23.56 1.57 -14.57
N ASN A 355 24.14 2.18 -13.53
CA ASN A 355 24.73 1.42 -12.43
C ASN A 355 23.66 0.71 -11.59
N ALA A 356 22.57 1.41 -11.26
CA ALA A 356 21.44 0.83 -10.54
C ALA A 356 20.78 -0.31 -11.33
N TYR A 357 20.77 -0.20 -12.66
CA TYR A 357 20.29 -1.26 -13.55
C TYR A 357 21.19 -2.51 -13.50
N GLU A 358 22.51 -2.36 -13.56
CA GLU A 358 23.43 -3.51 -13.45
C GLU A 358 23.37 -4.17 -12.07
N ASP A 359 23.31 -3.38 -10.99
CA ASP A 359 23.13 -3.88 -9.61
C ASP A 359 21.83 -4.69 -9.46
N PHE A 360 20.75 -4.20 -10.09
CA PHE A 360 19.48 -4.90 -10.16
C PHE A 360 19.61 -6.23 -10.91
N LEU A 361 20.26 -6.25 -12.09
CA LEU A 361 20.42 -7.48 -12.87
C LEU A 361 21.22 -8.55 -12.12
N GLN A 362 22.29 -8.15 -11.43
CA GLN A 362 23.09 -9.07 -10.60
C GLN A 362 22.25 -9.66 -9.45
N THR A 363 21.47 -8.81 -8.78
CA THR A 363 20.57 -9.23 -7.70
C THR A 363 19.49 -10.17 -8.22
N ALA A 364 18.88 -9.84 -9.36
CA ALA A 364 17.81 -10.60 -9.97
C ALA A 364 18.27 -11.97 -10.47
N ASP A 365 19.44 -12.05 -11.11
CA ASP A 365 20.00 -13.32 -11.60
C ASP A 365 20.26 -14.31 -10.45
N ALA A 366 20.97 -13.86 -9.40
CA ALA A 366 21.24 -14.69 -8.24
C ALA A 366 19.96 -15.20 -7.55
N ALA A 367 18.96 -14.32 -7.38
CA ALA A 367 17.69 -14.68 -6.78
C ALA A 367 16.85 -15.61 -7.67
N MET A 368 16.87 -15.44 -8.99
CA MET A 368 16.13 -16.29 -9.93
C MET A 368 16.69 -17.72 -10.02
N ILE A 369 18.00 -17.91 -9.80
CA ILE A 369 18.61 -19.24 -9.70
C ILE A 369 18.05 -19.99 -8.48
N ALA A 370 17.97 -19.31 -7.32
CA ALA A 370 17.38 -19.88 -6.11
C ALA A 370 15.91 -20.24 -6.33
N LEU A 371 15.09 -19.28 -6.79
CA LEU A 371 13.67 -19.49 -7.08
C LEU A 371 13.41 -20.63 -8.06
N GLY A 372 14.17 -20.67 -9.17
CA GLY A 372 14.02 -21.71 -10.18
C GLY A 372 14.34 -23.11 -9.67
N THR A 373 15.29 -23.22 -8.74
CA THR A 373 15.64 -24.50 -8.10
C THR A 373 14.52 -24.97 -7.19
N HIS A 374 14.01 -24.10 -6.32
CA HIS A 374 12.93 -24.45 -5.39
C HIS A 374 11.60 -24.74 -6.10
N SER A 375 11.24 -23.97 -7.13
CA SER A 375 10.01 -24.19 -7.90
C SER A 375 10.00 -25.56 -8.58
N ARG A 376 11.10 -25.96 -9.24
CA ARG A 376 11.19 -27.28 -9.87
C ARG A 376 11.12 -28.42 -8.86
N THR A 377 11.78 -28.26 -7.71
CA THR A 377 11.71 -29.24 -6.61
C THR A 377 10.28 -29.39 -6.10
N LEU A 378 9.53 -28.30 -5.97
CA LEU A 378 8.12 -28.33 -5.56
C LEU A 378 7.26 -29.07 -6.58
N THR A 379 7.39 -28.78 -7.88
CA THR A 379 6.64 -29.47 -8.94
C THR A 379 6.97 -30.96 -8.99
N MET A 380 8.24 -31.34 -8.85
CA MET A 380 8.66 -32.76 -8.84
C MET A 380 8.07 -33.57 -7.67
N ARG A 381 7.75 -32.91 -6.54
CA ARG A 381 7.11 -33.58 -5.39
C ARG A 381 5.63 -33.93 -5.64
N GLY A 382 5.00 -33.34 -6.66
CA GLY A 382 3.63 -33.64 -7.08
C GLY A 382 2.54 -33.18 -6.09
N ALA A 383 1.28 -33.48 -6.41
CA ALA A 383 0.14 -33.12 -5.60
C ALA A 383 0.17 -33.86 -4.25
N GLY A 384 0.36 -33.11 -3.15
CA GLY A 384 0.40 -33.64 -1.78
C GLY A 384 1.81 -33.79 -1.18
N GLY A 385 2.87 -33.55 -1.96
CA GLY A 385 4.22 -33.47 -1.43
C GLY A 385 4.44 -32.15 -0.69
N ALA A 386 4.63 -32.20 0.64
CA ALA A 386 4.91 -31.01 1.43
C ALA A 386 6.28 -30.41 1.04
N ALA A 387 6.34 -29.09 0.87
CA ALA A 387 7.60 -28.37 0.79
C ALA A 387 8.35 -28.47 2.13
N GLU A 388 9.68 -28.39 2.13
CA GLU A 388 10.36 -28.14 3.40
C GLU A 388 10.14 -26.67 3.79
N PRO A 389 9.71 -26.37 5.04
CA PRO A 389 9.44 -24.99 5.43
C PRO A 389 10.62 -24.05 5.22
N ALA A 390 11.85 -24.51 5.54
CA ALA A 390 13.06 -23.71 5.37
C ALA A 390 13.34 -23.38 3.90
N ASP A 391 13.24 -24.35 3.01
CA ASP A 391 13.41 -24.14 1.56
C ASP A 391 12.40 -23.15 0.99
N ALA A 392 11.15 -23.26 1.43
CA ALA A 392 10.09 -22.35 1.00
C ALA A 392 10.35 -20.91 1.51
N LEU A 393 10.90 -20.73 2.72
CA LEU A 393 11.31 -19.42 3.21
C LEU A 393 12.48 -18.84 2.44
N VAL A 394 13.47 -19.66 2.05
CA VAL A 394 14.59 -19.22 1.19
C VAL A 394 14.08 -18.76 -0.18
N ALA A 395 13.12 -19.50 -0.77
CA ALA A 395 12.48 -19.10 -2.01
C ALA A 395 11.69 -17.79 -1.85
N ALA A 396 10.95 -17.62 -0.75
CA ALA A 396 10.23 -16.39 -0.47
C ALA A 396 11.17 -15.18 -0.36
N GLU A 397 12.27 -15.32 0.38
CA GLU A 397 13.29 -14.29 0.53
C GLU A 397 13.95 -13.90 -0.80
N ALA A 398 14.24 -14.89 -1.66
CA ALA A 398 14.73 -14.61 -3.01
C ALA A 398 13.73 -13.79 -3.83
N ALA A 399 12.43 -14.11 -3.77
CA ALA A 399 11.39 -13.32 -4.44
C ALA A 399 11.30 -11.88 -3.88
N TYR A 400 11.32 -11.71 -2.55
CA TYR A 400 11.27 -10.36 -1.95
C TYR A 400 12.51 -9.52 -2.28
N ARG A 401 13.69 -10.12 -2.43
CA ARG A 401 14.89 -9.40 -2.90
C ARG A 401 14.73 -8.86 -4.31
N ILE A 402 14.15 -9.66 -5.22
CA ILE A 402 13.81 -9.19 -6.57
C ILE A 402 12.78 -8.06 -6.48
N GLY A 403 11.74 -8.25 -5.66
CA GLY A 403 10.69 -7.26 -5.44
C GLY A 403 11.25 -5.92 -4.95
N ALA A 404 12.00 -5.93 -3.86
CA ALA A 404 12.64 -4.75 -3.29
C ALA A 404 13.55 -4.04 -4.30
N ALA A 405 14.39 -4.77 -5.02
CA ALA A 405 15.27 -4.19 -6.05
C ALA A 405 14.47 -3.61 -7.24
N ALA A 406 13.40 -4.27 -7.65
CA ALA A 406 12.51 -3.78 -8.71
C ALA A 406 11.76 -2.51 -8.30
N TRP A 407 11.22 -2.45 -7.07
CA TRP A 407 10.59 -1.25 -6.52
C TRP A 407 11.58 -0.09 -6.44
N ALA A 408 12.82 -0.35 -6.00
CA ALA A 408 13.86 0.66 -5.92
C ALA A 408 14.29 1.20 -7.29
N LEU A 409 14.28 0.35 -8.34
CA LEU A 409 14.60 0.75 -9.71
C LEU A 409 13.41 1.38 -10.47
N GLY A 410 12.18 1.20 -10.00
CA GLY A 410 10.96 1.71 -10.66
C GLY A 410 10.24 0.71 -11.58
N LEU A 411 10.57 -0.58 -11.49
CA LEU A 411 9.95 -1.68 -12.26
C LEU A 411 8.72 -2.23 -11.53
N GLY A 412 7.61 -1.48 -11.55
CA GLY A 412 6.44 -1.80 -10.74
C GLY A 412 5.76 -3.15 -11.04
N HIS A 413 5.69 -3.58 -12.30
CA HIS A 413 5.10 -4.88 -12.67
C HIS A 413 5.96 -6.05 -12.19
N VAL A 414 7.29 -5.94 -12.34
CA VAL A 414 8.24 -6.94 -11.83
C VAL A 414 8.13 -7.02 -10.31
N GLY A 415 8.12 -5.86 -9.63
CA GLY A 415 8.00 -5.77 -8.17
C GLY A 415 6.72 -6.41 -7.65
N GLN A 416 5.58 -6.14 -8.29
CA GLN A 416 4.28 -6.69 -7.88
C GLN A 416 4.21 -8.21 -8.03
N LEU A 417 4.73 -8.77 -9.13
CA LEU A 417 4.76 -10.23 -9.31
C LEU A 417 5.72 -10.92 -8.35
N ALA A 418 6.90 -10.33 -8.13
CA ALA A 418 7.89 -10.85 -7.18
C ALA A 418 7.36 -10.86 -5.75
N ASP A 419 6.73 -9.78 -5.29
CA ASP A 419 6.10 -9.70 -3.97
C ASP A 419 4.95 -10.74 -3.81
N ALA A 420 4.13 -10.91 -4.85
CA ALA A 420 3.08 -11.92 -4.89
C ALA A 420 3.63 -13.35 -4.82
N LEU A 421 4.76 -13.61 -5.49
CA LEU A 421 5.46 -14.89 -5.46
C LEU A 421 6.08 -15.17 -4.09
N GLY A 422 6.68 -14.15 -3.46
CA GLY A 422 7.17 -14.25 -2.09
C GLY A 422 6.06 -14.62 -1.12
N LEU A 423 4.88 -14.00 -1.25
CA LEU A 423 3.70 -14.33 -0.46
C LEU A 423 3.28 -15.79 -0.65
N ALA A 424 3.23 -16.26 -1.89
CA ALA A 424 2.88 -17.64 -2.19
C ALA A 424 3.86 -18.63 -1.53
N TRP A 425 5.16 -18.35 -1.56
CA TRP A 425 6.17 -19.19 -0.91
C TRP A 425 6.09 -19.15 0.62
N ARG A 426 5.83 -18.00 1.24
CA ARG A 426 5.59 -17.93 2.70
C ARG A 426 4.36 -18.73 3.11
N ARG A 427 3.29 -18.69 2.30
CA ARG A 427 2.09 -19.52 2.49
C ARG A 427 2.39 -21.01 2.38
N THR A 428 3.22 -21.39 1.41
CA THR A 428 3.70 -22.78 1.27
C THR A 428 4.52 -23.22 2.48
N ALA A 429 5.43 -22.37 2.98
CA ALA A 429 6.22 -22.65 4.18
C ALA A 429 5.32 -22.86 5.41
N HIS A 430 4.36 -21.96 5.61
CA HIS A 430 3.43 -22.03 6.74
C HIS A 430 2.55 -23.29 6.68
N ALA A 431 1.98 -23.61 5.53
CA ALA A 431 1.18 -24.83 5.36
C ALA A 431 2.01 -26.10 5.62
N ALA A 432 3.28 -26.12 5.21
CA ALA A 432 4.19 -27.22 5.53
C ALA A 432 4.47 -27.35 7.03
N THR A 433 4.65 -26.24 7.76
CA THR A 433 4.80 -26.24 9.23
C THR A 433 3.52 -26.74 9.93
N LEU A 434 2.35 -26.41 9.42
CA LEU A 434 1.09 -26.93 9.97
C LEU A 434 0.87 -28.42 9.67
N ALA A 435 1.40 -28.93 8.55
CA ALA A 435 1.29 -30.36 8.23
C ALA A 435 2.15 -31.24 9.16
N THR A 436 3.25 -30.71 9.70
CA THR A 436 4.13 -31.43 10.64
C THR A 436 3.65 -31.37 12.09
N LEU A 437 2.94 -30.30 12.45
CA LEU A 437 2.31 -30.14 13.76
C LEU A 437 0.88 -30.69 13.65
N GLU A 438 0.57 -31.86 14.23
CA GLU A 438 -0.78 -32.45 14.26
C GLU A 438 -1.80 -31.56 15.02
N ALA A 439 -2.12 -30.38 14.49
CA ALA A 439 -2.92 -29.36 15.16
C ALA A 439 -4.41 -29.63 14.91
N LYS A 440 -5.00 -30.47 15.75
CA LYS A 440 -6.46 -30.65 15.80
C LYS A 440 -7.15 -29.32 16.14
N GLY A 441 -7.88 -28.75 15.17
CA GLY A 441 -8.81 -27.64 15.39
C GLY A 441 -8.37 -26.26 14.89
N ALA A 442 -7.16 -26.10 14.35
CA ALA A 442 -6.76 -24.88 13.64
C ALA A 442 -7.46 -24.81 12.26
N PRO A 443 -7.83 -23.62 11.77
CA PRO A 443 -8.34 -23.49 10.41
C PRO A 443 -7.30 -24.01 9.42
N SER A 444 -7.66 -25.04 8.66
CA SER A 444 -6.78 -25.61 7.64
C SER A 444 -6.59 -24.59 6.53
N VAL A 445 -5.35 -24.13 6.39
CA VAL A 445 -4.93 -23.26 5.31
C VAL A 445 -4.17 -24.10 4.30
N GLN A 446 -4.75 -24.31 3.12
CA GLN A 446 -4.08 -25.04 2.04
C GLN A 446 -2.96 -24.18 1.41
N PRO A 447 -1.83 -24.80 1.02
CA PRO A 447 -0.80 -24.10 0.27
C PRO A 447 -1.32 -23.71 -1.12
N PRO A 448 -0.79 -22.64 -1.73
CA PRO A 448 -1.03 -22.35 -3.14
C PRO A 448 -0.58 -23.53 -4.03
N GLY A 449 -1.28 -23.76 -5.14
CA GLY A 449 -0.93 -24.84 -6.06
C GLY A 449 0.46 -24.67 -6.68
N ALA A 450 1.24 -25.76 -6.75
CA ALA A 450 2.60 -25.76 -7.29
C ALA A 450 2.67 -25.23 -8.74
N GLU A 451 1.68 -25.58 -9.57
CA GLU A 451 1.58 -25.09 -10.96
C GLU A 451 1.44 -23.57 -11.04
N ALA A 452 0.69 -22.95 -10.13
CA ALA A 452 0.53 -21.50 -10.09
C ALA A 452 1.85 -20.81 -9.69
N ILE A 453 2.59 -21.39 -8.75
CA ILE A 453 3.92 -20.90 -8.34
C ILE A 453 4.93 -21.04 -9.48
N GLU A 454 4.92 -22.17 -10.19
CA GLU A 454 5.81 -22.41 -11.34
C GLU A 454 5.50 -21.44 -12.49
N HIS A 455 4.23 -21.31 -12.86
CA HIS A 455 3.79 -20.38 -13.91
C HIS A 455 4.18 -18.92 -13.58
N ALA A 456 3.97 -18.49 -12.33
CA ALA A 456 4.39 -17.16 -11.89
C ALA A 456 5.92 -16.98 -11.88
N SER A 457 6.67 -18.02 -11.50
CA SER A 457 8.14 -18.01 -11.52
C SER A 457 8.69 -17.92 -12.95
N GLU A 458 8.06 -18.62 -13.91
CA GLU A 458 8.40 -18.55 -15.33
C GLU A 458 8.05 -17.19 -15.93
N ALA A 459 6.87 -16.65 -15.61
CA ALA A 459 6.48 -15.31 -16.02
C ALA A 459 7.48 -14.26 -15.52
N LEU A 460 7.86 -14.31 -14.24
CA LEU A 460 8.87 -13.42 -13.66
C LEU A 460 10.22 -13.57 -14.37
N ARG A 461 10.68 -14.80 -14.64
CA ARG A 461 11.91 -15.04 -15.40
C ARG A 461 11.85 -14.41 -16.79
N ALA A 462 10.75 -14.60 -17.52
CA ALA A 462 10.56 -14.05 -18.85
C ALA A 462 10.55 -12.51 -18.84
N MET A 463 9.93 -11.89 -17.81
CA MET A 463 9.98 -10.45 -17.59
C MET A 463 11.41 -9.95 -17.42
N LEU A 464 12.18 -10.61 -16.55
CA LEU A 464 13.56 -10.23 -16.26
C LEU A 464 14.47 -10.37 -17.49
N HIS A 465 14.28 -11.40 -18.33
CA HIS A 465 15.01 -11.52 -19.60
C HIS A 465 14.69 -10.38 -20.58
N LYS A 466 13.43 -9.93 -20.65
CA LYS A 466 13.06 -8.76 -21.47
C LYS A 466 13.71 -7.49 -20.93
N VAL A 467 13.65 -7.28 -19.62
CA VAL A 467 14.30 -6.13 -18.96
C VAL A 467 15.80 -6.14 -19.21
N ALA A 468 16.47 -7.29 -19.05
CA ALA A 468 17.91 -7.46 -19.32
C ALA A 468 18.29 -7.14 -20.78
N ALA A 469 17.38 -7.40 -21.73
CA ALA A 469 17.54 -7.05 -23.14
C ALA A 469 17.24 -5.57 -23.46
N GLY A 470 16.94 -4.74 -22.46
CA GLY A 470 16.57 -3.34 -22.65
C GLY A 470 15.13 -3.13 -23.13
N ILE A 471 14.28 -4.15 -23.03
CA ILE A 471 12.87 -4.09 -23.47
C ILE A 471 11.99 -3.67 -22.29
N ALA A 472 10.88 -2.97 -22.58
CA ALA A 472 9.86 -2.64 -21.60
C ALA A 472 9.41 -3.87 -20.80
N GLN A 473 9.20 -3.69 -19.50
CA GLN A 473 8.58 -4.72 -18.68
C GLN A 473 7.16 -5.00 -19.21
N PRO A 474 6.74 -6.26 -19.36
CA PRO A 474 5.37 -6.57 -19.76
C PRO A 474 4.41 -6.42 -18.56
N ASP A 475 3.11 -6.36 -18.84
CA ASP A 475 2.07 -6.31 -17.80
C ASP A 475 2.04 -7.62 -16.99
N ALA A 476 2.22 -7.50 -15.67
CA ALA A 476 2.19 -8.62 -14.74
C ALA A 476 0.78 -8.97 -14.25
N THR A 477 -0.23 -8.13 -14.51
CA THR A 477 -1.60 -8.25 -13.99
C THR A 477 -2.22 -9.64 -14.22
N PRO A 478 -2.07 -10.30 -15.39
CA PRO A 478 -2.61 -11.65 -15.58
C PRO A 478 -1.97 -12.69 -14.66
N ALA A 479 -0.64 -12.68 -14.54
CA ALA A 479 0.11 -13.63 -13.70
C ALA A 479 -0.18 -13.41 -12.21
N VAL A 480 -0.21 -12.14 -11.78
CA VAL A 480 -0.56 -11.77 -10.40
C VAL A 480 -1.98 -12.22 -10.05
N ARG A 481 -2.95 -12.02 -10.94
CA ARG A 481 -4.34 -12.48 -10.70
C ARG A 481 -4.45 -14.01 -10.60
N GLY A 482 -3.74 -14.74 -11.48
CA GLY A 482 -3.71 -16.20 -11.43
C GLY A 482 -3.14 -16.71 -10.10
N LEU A 483 -2.02 -16.13 -9.66
CA LEU A 483 -1.40 -16.48 -8.39
C LEU A 483 -2.26 -16.05 -7.18
N ALA A 484 -2.88 -14.87 -7.23
CA ALA A 484 -3.78 -14.39 -6.19
C ALA A 484 -4.98 -15.34 -5.98
N ALA A 485 -5.57 -15.85 -7.07
CA ALA A 485 -6.63 -16.85 -7.00
C ALA A 485 -6.15 -18.11 -6.28
N ALA A 486 -4.93 -18.59 -6.58
CA ALA A 486 -4.34 -19.75 -5.91
C ALA A 486 -4.08 -19.51 -4.40
N ILE A 487 -3.66 -18.30 -4.01
CA ILE A 487 -3.43 -17.92 -2.61
C ILE A 487 -4.74 -17.92 -1.79
N VAL A 488 -5.84 -17.47 -2.40
CA VAL A 488 -7.16 -17.34 -1.73
C VAL A 488 -7.95 -18.65 -1.73
N SER A 489 -7.77 -19.51 -2.74
CA SER A 489 -8.57 -20.74 -2.92
C SER A 489 -8.50 -21.72 -1.74
N GLY A 490 -7.50 -21.59 -0.85
CA GLY A 490 -7.35 -22.42 0.34
C GLY A 490 -8.34 -22.16 1.50
N VAL A 491 -9.24 -21.19 1.39
CA VAL A 491 -10.20 -20.82 2.47
C VAL A 491 -11.58 -21.46 2.30
N ALA A 492 -11.93 -21.88 1.08
CA ALA A 492 -13.33 -22.04 0.68
C ALA A 492 -14.04 -23.34 1.12
N GLN A 493 -13.41 -24.26 1.86
CA GLN A 493 -14.02 -25.57 2.14
C GLN A 493 -14.74 -25.71 3.49
N THR A 494 -14.62 -24.77 4.43
CA THR A 494 -15.26 -24.91 5.76
C THR A 494 -16.63 -24.25 5.89
N ALA A 495 -16.97 -23.26 5.06
CA ALA A 495 -18.27 -22.56 5.15
C ALA A 495 -19.44 -23.36 4.53
N ALA A 496 -19.17 -24.26 3.59
CA ALA A 496 -20.22 -25.06 2.93
C ALA A 496 -20.60 -26.33 3.70
N GLN A 497 -19.82 -26.75 4.70
CA GLN A 497 -20.09 -27.97 5.49
C GLN A 497 -20.80 -27.71 6.83
N THR A 498 -20.90 -26.44 7.26
CA THR A 498 -21.58 -26.09 8.52
C THR A 498 -23.08 -25.80 8.36
N THR A 499 -23.62 -25.83 7.14
CA THR A 499 -25.07 -25.70 6.86
C THR A 499 -25.75 -27.04 6.57
N ALA A 500 -25.02 -28.15 6.69
CA ALA A 500 -25.56 -29.50 6.48
C ALA A 500 -25.24 -30.40 7.67
N HIS A 501 -25.74 -30.08 8.86
CA HIS A 501 -26.04 -31.05 9.92
C HIS A 501 -27.11 -30.54 10.88
#